data_AF-A0A7C8HEJ2-F1
#
_entry.id   AF-A0A7C8HEJ2-F1
#
_cell.length_a   1.000
_cell.length_b   1.000
_cell.length_c   1.000
_cell.angle_alpha   90.00
_cell.angle_beta   90.00
_cell.angle_gamma   90.00
#
_symmetry.space_group_name_H-M   'P 1'
#
loop_
_entity.id
_entity.type
_entity.pdbx_description
1 polymer ?
#
loop_
_entity_poly.entity_id
_entity_poly.type
_entity_poly.pdbx_seq_one_letter_code
_entity_poly.pdbx_strand_id
1 'polypeptide(L)'
;MTKNNNLDCLIDYLVEKYSEIYKDKYLVEKYKLTIQPEEIIEQIDLFKNIKNQKSKNKRNKSNENKKKKEIRDFIKTIDSEEKLYEYYRLHLLKYYDKSRDKQESTAVLNEYSKEELKYLYSIIFKVPLKKSTKKADILWAIKSYFDNKARVDSMRL
;
A
#
# COMPACT_ATOMS: atom_id res chain seq x y z
N MET A 1 -12.88 24.80 -11.85
CA MET A 1 -13.47 24.22 -10.62
C MET A 1 -14.98 24.30 -10.75
N THR A 2 -15.68 23.26 -11.23
CA THR A 2 -17.16 23.28 -11.37
C THR A 2 -17.70 21.90 -11.77
N LYS A 3 -17.63 20.89 -10.87
CA LYS A 3 -18.29 19.58 -11.11
C LYS A 3 -19.02 18.97 -9.92
N ASN A 4 -18.97 19.58 -8.73
CA ASN A 4 -19.67 19.05 -7.54
C ASN A 4 -21.10 19.58 -7.37
N ASN A 5 -21.42 20.79 -7.86
CA ASN A 5 -22.71 21.41 -7.56
C ASN A 5 -23.92 20.69 -8.17
N ASN A 6 -23.79 20.06 -9.34
CA ASN A 6 -24.96 19.44 -10.01
C ASN A 6 -25.48 18.18 -9.29
N LEU A 7 -24.61 17.43 -8.61
CA LEU A 7 -25.03 16.20 -7.94
C LEU A 7 -25.69 16.51 -6.59
N ASP A 8 -25.14 17.46 -5.85
CA ASP A 8 -25.71 17.89 -4.57
C ASP A 8 -27.08 18.55 -4.79
N CYS A 9 -27.25 19.42 -5.80
CA CYS A 9 -28.56 19.99 -6.15
C CYS A 9 -29.59 18.93 -6.60
N LEU A 10 -29.16 17.86 -7.27
CA LEU A 10 -30.05 16.79 -7.69
C LEU A 10 -30.52 15.95 -6.49
N ILE A 11 -29.64 15.73 -5.52
CA ILE A 11 -29.95 15.03 -4.27
C ILE A 11 -30.99 15.81 -3.47
N ASP A 12 -30.77 17.12 -3.28
CA ASP A 12 -31.68 17.97 -2.53
C ASP A 12 -33.09 17.98 -3.15
N TYR A 13 -33.17 18.10 -4.48
CA TYR A 13 -34.42 18.04 -5.23
C TYR A 13 -35.16 16.70 -5.06
N LEU A 14 -34.44 15.58 -5.09
CA LEU A 14 -35.04 14.26 -4.93
C LEU A 14 -35.56 14.03 -3.51
N VAL A 15 -34.81 14.46 -2.49
CA VAL A 15 -35.23 14.37 -1.09
C VAL A 15 -36.47 15.23 -0.84
N GLU A 16 -36.50 16.45 -1.39
CA GLU A 16 -37.65 17.35 -1.28
C GLU A 16 -38.91 16.73 -1.91
N LYS A 17 -38.82 16.24 -3.16
CA LYS A 17 -39.94 15.59 -3.84
C LYS A 17 -40.45 14.35 -3.12
N TYR A 18 -39.55 13.55 -2.56
CA TYR A 18 -39.93 12.35 -1.81
C TYR A 18 -40.62 12.70 -0.49
N SER A 19 -40.16 13.76 0.18
CA SER A 19 -40.76 14.27 1.42
C SER A 19 -42.16 14.84 1.17
N GLU A 20 -42.40 15.48 0.04
CA GLU A 20 -43.74 15.94 -0.38
C GLU A 20 -44.70 14.76 -0.56
N ILE A 21 -44.24 13.67 -1.19
CA ILE A 21 -45.05 12.46 -1.40
C ILE A 21 -45.41 11.81 -0.07
N TYR A 22 -44.48 11.78 0.90
CA TYR A 22 -44.73 11.18 2.22
C TYR A 22 -45.74 11.95 3.09
N LYS A 23 -45.95 13.24 2.82
CA LYS A 23 -46.99 14.04 3.48
C LYS A 23 -48.40 13.67 3.01
N ASP A 24 -48.52 13.04 1.84
CA ASP A 24 -49.80 12.60 1.29
C ASP A 24 -50.00 11.09 1.50
N LYS A 25 -50.89 10.74 2.44
CA LYS A 25 -51.24 9.36 2.79
C LYS A 25 -51.68 8.53 1.58
N TYR A 26 -52.39 9.13 0.62
CA TYR A 26 -52.86 8.43 -0.57
C TYR A 26 -51.68 8.06 -1.48
N LEU A 27 -50.69 8.94 -1.61
CA LEU A 27 -49.53 8.67 -2.46
C LEU A 27 -48.55 7.67 -1.83
N VAL A 28 -48.38 7.70 -0.51
CA VAL A 28 -47.60 6.68 0.22
C VAL A 28 -48.17 5.27 -0.02
N GLU A 29 -49.49 5.14 0.06
CA GLU A 29 -50.17 3.87 -0.17
C GLU A 29 -50.13 3.45 -1.64
N LYS A 30 -50.36 4.39 -2.57
CA LYS A 30 -50.30 4.16 -4.03
C LYS A 30 -48.91 3.71 -4.50
N TYR A 31 -47.85 4.34 -4.00
CA TYR A 31 -46.47 4.03 -4.39
C TYR A 31 -45.80 2.99 -3.48
N LYS A 32 -46.51 2.47 -2.47
CA LYS A 32 -46.02 1.47 -1.51
C LYS A 32 -44.67 1.86 -0.92
N LEU A 33 -44.54 3.11 -0.50
CA LEU A 33 -43.28 3.60 0.03
C LEU A 33 -43.04 3.01 1.42
N THR A 34 -41.94 2.28 1.57
CA THR A 34 -41.57 1.58 2.81
C THR A 34 -40.39 2.22 3.54
N ILE A 35 -39.67 3.15 2.89
CA ILE A 35 -38.44 3.75 3.40
C ILE A 35 -38.70 5.21 3.71
N GLN A 36 -38.49 5.61 4.96
CA GLN A 36 -38.74 6.98 5.39
C GLN A 36 -37.74 7.96 4.74
N PRO A 37 -38.13 9.22 4.47
CA PRO A 37 -37.24 10.22 3.88
C PRO A 37 -35.92 10.40 4.64
N GLU A 38 -35.94 10.30 5.97
CA GLU A 38 -34.76 10.42 6.84
C GLU A 38 -33.75 9.28 6.59
N GLU A 39 -34.23 8.06 6.34
CA GLU A 39 -33.37 6.90 6.04
C GLU A 39 -32.66 7.05 4.69
N ILE A 40 -33.28 7.75 3.73
CA ILE A 40 -32.67 8.06 2.43
C ILE A 40 -31.50 9.03 2.61
N ILE A 41 -31.67 10.06 3.46
CA ILE A 41 -30.62 11.04 3.76
C ILE A 41 -29.42 10.34 4.42
N GLU A 42 -29.67 9.48 5.42
CA GLU A 42 -28.61 8.70 6.08
C GLU A 42 -27.83 7.82 5.09
N GLN A 43 -28.52 7.15 4.17
CA GLN A 43 -27.87 6.34 3.14
C GLN A 43 -27.00 7.20 2.20
N ILE A 44 -27.51 8.37 1.78
CA ILE A 44 -26.76 9.29 0.91
C ILE A 44 -25.50 9.80 1.59
N ASP A 45 -25.56 10.18 2.86
CA ASP A 45 -24.41 10.62 3.64
C ASP A 45 -23.37 9.50 3.82
N LEU A 46 -23.85 8.27 4.03
CA LEU A 46 -22.99 7.07 4.06
C LEU A 46 -22.23 6.92 2.72
N PHE A 47 -22.94 7.05 1.59
CA PHE A 47 -22.33 6.97 0.26
C PHE A 47 -21.31 8.08 -0.01
N LYS A 48 -21.60 9.34 0.39
CA LYS A 48 -20.65 10.46 0.26
C LYS A 48 -19.38 10.21 1.08
N ASN A 49 -19.51 9.69 2.30
CA ASN A 49 -18.38 9.34 3.16
C ASN A 49 -17.52 8.22 2.58
N ILE A 50 -18.13 7.14 2.05
CA ILE A 50 -17.42 6.04 1.38
C ILE A 50 -16.66 6.54 0.14
N LYS A 51 -17.25 7.46 -0.64
CA LYS A 51 -16.62 8.04 -1.84
C LYS A 51 -15.40 8.88 -1.48
N ASN A 52 -15.48 9.65 -0.39
CA ASN A 52 -14.36 10.44 0.13
C ASN A 52 -13.21 9.54 0.63
N GLN A 53 -13.51 8.43 1.29
CA GLN A 53 -12.50 7.44 1.70
C GLN A 53 -11.82 6.76 0.51
N LYS A 54 -12.58 6.34 -0.53
CA LYS A 54 -12.03 5.78 -1.77
C LYS A 54 -11.09 6.76 -2.48
N SER A 55 -11.41 8.05 -2.44
CA SER A 55 -10.61 9.12 -3.06
C SER A 55 -9.27 9.35 -2.33
N LYS A 56 -9.26 9.30 -1.00
CA LYS A 56 -8.03 9.35 -0.18
C LYS A 56 -7.14 8.13 -0.43
N ASN A 57 -7.72 6.93 -0.48
CA ASN A 57 -6.99 5.70 -0.78
C ASN A 57 -6.35 5.71 -2.17
N LYS A 58 -6.98 6.34 -3.17
CA LYS A 58 -6.45 6.45 -4.54
C LYS A 58 -5.20 7.36 -4.62
N ARG A 59 -5.15 8.46 -3.84
CA ARG A 59 -3.98 9.34 -3.76
C ARG A 59 -2.79 8.66 -3.07
N ASN A 60 -3.03 7.90 -2.00
CA ASN A 60 -1.99 7.14 -1.30
C ASN A 60 -1.38 6.05 -2.21
N LYS A 61 -2.22 5.33 -2.96
CA LYS A 61 -1.77 4.30 -3.94
C LYS A 61 -0.88 4.86 -5.04
N SER A 62 -1.14 6.09 -5.50
CA SER A 62 -0.32 6.78 -6.51
C SER A 62 1.09 7.08 -5.99
N ASN A 63 1.21 7.51 -4.74
CA ASN A 63 2.50 7.87 -4.15
C ASN A 63 3.35 6.64 -3.77
N GLU A 64 2.72 5.55 -3.30
CA GLU A 64 3.41 4.28 -3.08
C GLU A 64 3.97 3.68 -4.38
N ASN A 65 3.22 3.78 -5.48
CA ASN A 65 3.67 3.29 -6.78
C ASN A 65 4.90 4.06 -7.32
N LYS A 66 4.99 5.38 -7.05
CA LYS A 66 6.17 6.18 -7.42
C LYS A 66 7.41 5.76 -6.63
N LYS A 67 7.29 5.64 -5.30
CA LYS A 67 8.39 5.20 -4.42
C LYS A 67 8.92 3.81 -4.81
N LYS A 68 8.02 2.85 -5.10
CA LYS A 68 8.42 1.51 -5.55
C LYS A 68 9.17 1.52 -6.88
N LYS A 69 8.84 2.45 -7.79
CA LYS A 69 9.54 2.59 -9.07
C LYS A 69 10.97 3.11 -8.87
N GLU A 70 11.15 4.12 -8.04
CA GLU A 70 12.47 4.69 -7.72
C GLU A 70 13.39 3.65 -7.07
N ILE A 71 12.88 2.87 -6.11
CA ILE A 71 13.64 1.78 -5.47
C ILE A 71 14.07 0.73 -6.51
N ARG A 72 13.17 0.34 -7.40
CA ARG A 72 13.45 -0.64 -8.46
C ARG A 72 14.52 -0.17 -9.44
N ASP A 73 14.47 1.10 -9.83
CA ASP A 73 15.44 1.67 -10.76
C ASP A 73 16.82 1.79 -10.09
N PHE A 74 16.89 2.10 -8.80
CA PHE A 74 18.14 2.08 -8.03
C PHE A 74 18.72 0.67 -7.88
N ILE A 75 17.90 -0.34 -7.57
CA ILE A 75 18.40 -1.72 -7.41
C ILE A 75 19.13 -2.21 -8.66
N LYS A 76 18.69 -1.81 -9.85
CA LYS A 76 19.33 -2.20 -11.12
C LYS A 76 20.72 -1.58 -11.35
N THR A 77 21.05 -0.49 -10.66
CA THR A 77 22.39 0.14 -10.78
C THR A 77 23.43 -0.50 -9.87
N ILE A 78 22.99 -1.40 -8.97
CA ILE A 78 23.86 -2.17 -8.10
C ILE A 78 24.45 -3.33 -8.90
N ASP A 79 25.72 -3.21 -9.24
CA ASP A 79 26.48 -4.14 -10.09
C ASP A 79 27.72 -4.71 -9.39
N SER A 80 28.06 -4.21 -8.21
CA SER A 80 29.23 -4.62 -7.43
C SER A 80 28.87 -4.96 -5.99
N GLU A 81 29.75 -5.74 -5.35
CA GLU A 81 29.62 -6.12 -3.95
C GLU A 81 29.64 -4.90 -3.01
N GLU A 82 30.50 -3.91 -3.30
CA GLU A 82 30.63 -2.69 -2.49
C GLU A 82 29.34 -1.87 -2.51
N LYS A 83 28.76 -1.65 -3.70
CA LYS A 83 27.47 -0.95 -3.85
C LYS A 83 26.35 -1.72 -3.16
N LEU A 84 26.37 -3.06 -3.25
CA LEU A 84 25.40 -3.89 -2.55
C LEU A 84 25.53 -3.74 -1.03
N TYR A 85 26.76 -3.67 -0.50
CA TYR A 85 27.00 -3.49 0.92
C TYR A 85 26.48 -2.15 1.44
N GLU A 86 26.74 -1.05 0.71
CA GLU A 86 26.20 0.27 1.04
C GLU A 86 24.66 0.25 1.04
N TYR A 87 24.08 -0.33 -0.01
CA TYR A 87 22.64 -0.46 -0.12
C TYR A 87 22.04 -1.31 1.02
N TYR A 88 22.70 -2.42 1.35
CA TYR A 88 22.31 -3.29 2.43
C TYR A 88 22.27 -2.54 3.77
N ARG A 89 23.32 -1.79 4.10
CA ARG A 89 23.38 -1.01 5.35
C ARG A 89 22.30 0.07 5.43
N LEU A 90 22.04 0.77 4.33
CA LEU A 90 21.10 1.91 4.33
C LEU A 90 19.62 1.48 4.32
N HIS A 91 19.31 0.38 3.64
CA HIS A 91 17.92 0.01 3.33
C HIS A 91 17.48 -1.33 3.92
N LEU A 92 18.32 -2.35 3.86
CA LEU A 92 17.95 -3.73 4.18
C LEU A 92 18.22 -4.10 5.64
N LEU A 93 19.25 -3.53 6.26
CA LEU A 93 19.63 -3.80 7.65
C LEU A 93 18.50 -3.46 8.64
N LYS A 94 17.67 -2.47 8.29
CA LYS A 94 16.49 -2.06 9.07
C LYS A 94 15.49 -3.19 9.33
N TYR A 95 15.47 -4.22 8.49
CA TYR A 95 14.64 -5.42 8.69
C TYR A 95 15.00 -6.18 9.97
N TYR A 96 16.27 -6.13 10.40
CA TYR A 96 16.79 -6.89 11.54
C TYR A 96 16.85 -6.05 12.83
N ASP A 97 16.38 -4.81 12.78
CA ASP A 97 16.38 -3.90 13.91
C ASP A 97 15.36 -4.37 14.96
N LYS A 98 15.87 -4.92 16.07
CA LYS A 98 15.05 -5.45 17.16
C LYS A 98 14.26 -4.39 17.91
N SER A 99 14.58 -3.10 17.72
CA SER A 99 13.84 -1.98 18.32
C SER A 99 12.55 -1.65 17.59
N ARG A 100 12.36 -2.17 16.36
CA ARG A 100 11.19 -1.91 15.52
C ARG A 100 10.07 -2.93 15.75
N ASP A 101 8.85 -2.47 15.53
CA ASP A 101 7.69 -3.36 15.56
C ASP A 101 7.73 -4.39 14.40
N LYS A 102 7.10 -5.53 14.60
CA LYS A 102 6.98 -6.59 13.57
C LYS A 102 6.30 -6.07 12.31
N GLN A 103 5.36 -5.14 12.42
CA GLN A 103 4.69 -4.54 11.25
C GLN A 103 5.67 -3.71 10.42
N GLU A 104 6.55 -2.93 11.05
CA GLU A 104 7.56 -2.12 10.36
C GLU A 104 8.62 -2.99 9.69
N SER A 105 9.04 -4.07 10.35
CA SER A 105 9.95 -5.05 9.76
C SER A 105 9.33 -5.72 8.53
N THR A 106 8.03 -6.05 8.60
CA THR A 106 7.30 -6.63 7.47
C THR A 106 7.12 -5.61 6.33
N ALA A 107 6.98 -4.32 6.64
CA ALA A 107 6.90 -3.26 5.64
C ALA A 107 8.17 -3.22 4.76
N VAL A 108 9.36 -3.38 5.34
CA VAL A 108 10.62 -3.45 4.59
C VAL A 108 10.60 -4.61 3.58
N LEU A 109 10.12 -5.80 3.95
CA LEU A 109 10.00 -6.92 3.01
C LEU A 109 8.95 -6.69 1.90
N ASN A 110 7.97 -5.83 2.15
CA ASN A 110 6.90 -5.51 1.22
C ASN A 110 7.27 -4.39 0.24
N GLU A 111 8.33 -3.64 0.52
CA GLU A 111 8.92 -2.67 -0.42
C GLU A 111 9.59 -3.38 -1.61
N TYR A 112 10.19 -4.54 -1.38
CA TYR A 112 10.91 -5.30 -2.41
C TYR A 112 10.09 -6.45 -2.98
N SER A 113 10.18 -6.65 -4.29
CA SER A 113 9.77 -7.88 -4.95
C SER A 113 10.75 -9.01 -4.66
N LYS A 114 10.33 -10.25 -4.94
CA LYS A 114 11.17 -11.42 -4.74
C LYS A 114 12.32 -11.44 -5.75
N GLU A 115 12.05 -10.97 -6.96
CA GLU A 115 12.97 -10.89 -8.09
C GLU A 115 14.08 -9.88 -7.81
N GLU A 116 13.75 -8.73 -7.23
CA GLU A 116 14.74 -7.73 -6.79
C GLU A 116 15.69 -8.29 -5.72
N LEU A 117 15.17 -8.99 -4.70
CA LEU A 117 16.03 -9.61 -3.69
C LEU A 117 16.91 -10.73 -4.28
N LYS A 118 16.38 -11.50 -5.25
CA LYS A 118 17.17 -12.51 -5.97
C LYS A 118 18.28 -11.88 -6.81
N TYR A 119 18.01 -10.74 -7.44
CA TYR A 119 19.02 -9.99 -8.17
C TYR A 119 20.15 -9.58 -7.24
N LEU A 120 19.84 -8.94 -6.10
CA LEU A 120 20.84 -8.56 -5.11
C LEU A 120 21.65 -9.76 -4.59
N TYR A 121 20.98 -10.88 -4.32
CA TYR A 121 21.64 -12.12 -3.93
C TYR A 121 22.62 -12.64 -5.00
N SER A 122 22.28 -12.50 -6.29
CA SER A 122 23.12 -13.00 -7.40
C SER A 122 24.45 -12.27 -7.55
N ILE A 123 24.57 -11.05 -7.00
CA ILE A 123 25.81 -10.26 -7.00
C ILE A 123 26.88 -10.93 -6.13
N ILE A 124 26.48 -11.51 -4.98
CA ILE A 124 27.39 -12.13 -4.01
C ILE A 124 27.47 -13.65 -4.12
N PHE A 125 26.42 -14.30 -4.64
CA PHE A 125 26.37 -15.75 -4.79
C PHE A 125 26.07 -16.13 -6.24
N LYS A 126 26.96 -16.92 -6.85
CA LYS A 126 26.76 -17.47 -8.21
C LYS A 126 25.75 -18.63 -8.26
N VAL A 127 25.32 -19.14 -7.12
CA VAL A 127 24.42 -20.30 -7.03
C VAL A 127 22.97 -19.82 -7.15
N PRO A 128 22.16 -20.37 -8.06
CA PRO A 128 20.77 -19.95 -8.20
C PRO A 128 19.91 -20.40 -7.02
N LEU A 129 19.03 -19.53 -6.55
CA LEU A 129 18.06 -19.84 -5.50
C LEU A 129 16.90 -20.69 -6.04
N LYS A 130 16.39 -21.62 -5.22
CA LYS A 130 15.16 -22.37 -5.51
C LYS A 130 13.99 -21.41 -5.75
N LYS A 131 13.07 -21.78 -6.65
CA LYS A 131 11.87 -20.96 -6.94
C LYS A 131 11.03 -20.68 -5.68
N SER A 132 10.99 -21.62 -4.73
CA SER A 132 10.21 -21.56 -3.49
C SER A 132 10.83 -20.76 -2.34
N THR A 133 12.09 -20.31 -2.43
CA THR A 133 12.77 -19.58 -1.33
C THR A 133 11.98 -18.35 -0.88
N LYS A 134 11.80 -18.10 0.43
CA LYS A 134 11.04 -16.93 0.89
C LYS A 134 11.91 -15.67 0.87
N LYS A 135 11.29 -14.48 0.79
CA LYS A 135 12.02 -13.20 0.79
C LYS A 135 12.93 -13.04 2.02
N ALA A 136 12.43 -13.43 3.19
CA ALA A 136 13.19 -13.39 4.44
C ALA A 136 14.44 -14.28 4.39
N ASP A 137 14.35 -15.45 3.78
CA ASP A 137 15.49 -16.38 3.64
C ASP A 137 16.57 -15.78 2.73
N ILE A 138 16.17 -15.12 1.63
CA ILE A 138 17.09 -14.44 0.70
C ILE A 138 17.82 -13.32 1.44
N LEU A 139 17.07 -12.51 2.18
CA LEU A 139 17.63 -11.40 2.94
C LEU A 139 18.59 -11.89 4.03
N TRP A 140 18.25 -13.01 4.68
CA TRP A 140 19.10 -13.63 5.69
C TRP A 140 20.41 -14.11 5.08
N ALA A 141 20.39 -14.72 3.89
CA ALA A 141 21.61 -15.12 3.20
C ALA A 141 22.51 -13.93 2.84
N ILE A 142 21.93 -12.81 2.39
CA ILE A 142 22.68 -11.56 2.13
C ILE A 142 23.31 -11.03 3.44
N LYS A 143 22.56 -11.01 4.54
CA LYS A 143 23.08 -10.63 5.85
C LYS A 143 24.24 -11.52 6.29
N SER A 144 24.06 -12.85 6.24
CA SER A 144 25.07 -13.81 6.65
C SER A 144 26.36 -13.68 5.85
N TYR A 145 26.28 -13.34 4.56
CA TYR A 145 27.45 -13.07 3.75
C TYR A 145 28.27 -11.90 4.30
N PHE A 146 27.64 -10.74 4.52
CA PHE A 146 28.34 -9.55 5.01
C PHE A 146 28.81 -9.70 6.46
N ASP A 147 28.05 -10.36 7.32
CA ASP A 147 28.47 -10.65 8.70
C ASP A 147 29.72 -11.55 8.72
N ASN A 148 29.75 -12.58 7.88
CA ASN A 148 30.90 -13.48 7.77
C ASN A 148 32.11 -12.77 7.18
N LYS A 149 31.92 -11.91 6.16
CA LYS A 149 32.99 -11.11 5.57
C LYS A 149 33.62 -10.19 6.62
N ALA A 150 32.79 -9.42 7.34
CA ALA A 150 33.26 -8.56 8.42
C ALA A 150 34.04 -9.32 9.50
N ARG A 151 33.58 -10.52 9.86
CA ARG A 151 34.28 -11.39 10.81
C ARG A 151 35.64 -11.86 10.27
N VAL A 152 35.71 -12.30 9.01
CA VAL A 152 36.98 -12.73 8.39
C VAL A 152 37.97 -11.56 8.31
N ASP A 153 37.49 -10.37 7.93
CA ASP A 153 38.33 -9.18 7.86
C ASP A 153 38.88 -8.79 9.24
N SER A 154 38.07 -8.92 10.30
CA SER A 154 38.53 -8.67 11.68
C SER A 154 39.56 -9.67 12.20
N MET A 155 39.67 -10.86 11.60
CA MET A 155 40.65 -11.89 11.96
C MET A 155 41.98 -11.73 11.23
N ARG A 156 42.03 -10.87 10.21
CA ARG A 156 43.24 -10.55 9.43
C ARG A 156 43.99 -9.33 9.96
N LEU A 157 43.41 -8.62 10.92
CA LEU A 157 44.03 -7.54 11.70
C LEU A 157 44.70 -8.13 12.95
#